data_AF-A0A944L501-F1
#
_entry.id   AF-A0A944L501-F1
#
_cell.length_a   1.000
_cell.length_b   1.000
_cell.length_c   1.000
_cell.angle_alpha   90.00
_cell.angle_beta   90.00
_cell.angle_gamma   90.00
#
_symmetry.space_group_name_H-M   'P 1'
#
loop_
_entity.id
_entity.type
_entity.pdbx_description
1 polymer ?
#
loop_
_entity_poly.entity_id
_entity_poly.type
_entity_poly.pdbx_seq_one_letter_code
_entity_poly.pdbx_strand_id
1 'polypeptide(L)' 'MRTDIIIDPTSGLVIGEQDVLLKDYPGSPAGTVSTWTSVKTSIVNSAP' A
#
# COMPACT_ATOMS: atom_id res chain seq x y z
N MET A 1 13.80 -6.20 -0.22
CA MET A 1 12.56 -5.40 -0.30
C MET A 1 11.55 -6.02 0.66
N ARG A 2 10.71 -5.19 1.26
CA ARG A 2 9.60 -5.60 2.11
C ARG A 2 8.32 -5.06 1.48
N THR A 3 7.30 -5.89 1.43
CA THR A 3 5.96 -5.48 0.98
C THR A 3 5.14 -5.07 2.20
N ASP A 4 4.61 -3.86 2.16
CA ASP A 4 3.72 -3.31 3.18
C ASP A 4 2.27 -3.33 2.64
N ILE A 5 1.32 -3.76 3.47
CA ILE A 5 -0.12 -3.61 3.20
C ILE A 5 -0.59 -2.36 3.91
N ILE A 6 -1.36 -1.53 3.20
CA ILE A 6 -1.78 -0.22 3.69
C ILE A 6 -3.27 -0.29 3.95
N ILE A 7 -3.62 0.00 5.19
CA ILE A 7 -4.97 -0.12 5.73
C ILE A 7 -5.46 1.27 6.12
N ASP A 8 -6.69 1.61 5.71
CA ASP A 8 -7.38 2.78 6.26
C ASP A 8 -7.71 2.51 7.74
N PRO A 9 -7.16 3.27 8.69
CA PRO A 9 -7.40 3.03 10.11
C PRO A 9 -8.86 3.29 10.54
N THR A 10 -9.63 4.01 9.73
CA THR A 10 -11.04 4.34 10.03
C THR A 10 -11.98 3.19 9.68
N SER A 11 -11.78 2.58 8.51
CA SER A 11 -12.65 1.53 7.97
C SER A 11 -12.08 0.12 8.10
N GLY A 12 -10.78 -0.02 8.36
CA GLY A 12 -10.05 -1.29 8.33
C GLY A 12 -9.88 -1.87 6.92
N LEU A 13 -10.24 -1.13 5.87
CA LEU A 13 -10.17 -1.58 4.49
C LEU A 13 -8.74 -1.44 3.94
N VAL A 14 -8.36 -2.37 3.06
CA VAL A 14 -7.12 -2.27 2.28
C VAL A 14 -7.26 -1.12 1.27
N ILE A 15 -6.29 -0.21 1.27
CA ILE A 15 -6.20 0.91 0.33
C ILE A 15 -5.05 0.75 -0.68
N GLY A 16 -4.13 -0.17 -0.44
CA GLY A 16 -3.02 -0.44 -1.34
C GLY A 16 -1.92 -1.30 -0.74
N GLU A 17 -0.90 -1.54 -1.55
CA GLU A 17 0.34 -2.21 -1.17
C GLU A 17 1.54 -1.42 -1.71
N GLN A 18 2.67 -1.49 -1.01
CA GLN A 18 3.92 -0.88 -1.46
C GLN A 18 5.12 -1.77 -1.21
N ASP A 19 6.12 -1.70 -2.09
CA ASP A 19 7.42 -2.32 -1.86
C ASP A 19 8.44 -1.27 -1.43
N VAL A 20 9.12 -1.55 -0.32
CA VAL A 20 10.12 -0.65 0.27
C VAL A 20 11.50 -1.30 0.27
N LEU A 21 12.51 -0.53 -0.13
CA LEU A 21 13.90 -0.95 -0.04
C LEU A 21 14.34 -1.04 1.43
N LEU A 22 14.87 -2.21 1.82
CA LEU A 22 15.40 -2.45 3.18
C LEU A 22 16.87 -2.09 3.33
N LYS A 23 17.55 -1.84 2.22
CA LYS A 23 18.95 -1.46 2.12
C LYS A 23 19.12 -0.56 0.91
N ASP A 24 20.24 0.14 0.85
CA ASP A 24 20.57 0.96 -0.30
C ASP A 24 20.64 0.14 -1.59
N TYR A 25 20.15 0.73 -2.67
CA TYR A 25 20.27 0.27 -4.04
C TYR A 25 20.94 1.39 -4.85
N PRO A 26 21.73 1.10 -5.90
CA PRO A 26 22.36 2.16 -6.70
C PRO A 26 21.35 3.23 -7.15
N GLY A 27 21.54 4.47 -6.68
CA GLY A 27 20.65 5.60 -6.97
C GLY A 27 19.38 5.68 -6.11
N SER A 28 19.21 4.85 -5.08
CA SER A 28 18.04 4.86 -4.19
C SER A 28 18.39 4.39 -2.78
N PRO A 29 18.26 5.23 -1.74
CA PRO A 29 18.56 4.82 -0.37
C PRO A 29 17.52 3.83 0.19
N ALA A 30 17.88 3.14 1.27
CA ALA A 30 16.93 2.39 2.10
C ALA A 30 15.73 3.27 2.50
N GLY A 31 14.53 2.70 2.53
CA GLY A 31 13.28 3.41 2.76
C GLY A 31 12.59 3.96 1.50
N THR A 32 13.25 3.92 0.34
CA THR A 32 12.61 4.26 -0.94
C THR A 32 11.47 3.30 -1.27
N VAL A 33 10.31 3.84 -1.62
CA VAL A 33 9.20 3.08 -2.21
C VAL A 33 9.50 2.81 -3.68
N SER A 34 9.69 1.55 -4.04
CA SER A 34 10.01 1.16 -5.43
C SER A 34 8.77 0.90 -6.27
N THR A 35 7.67 0.46 -5.64
CA THR A 35 6.41 0.12 -6.32
C THR A 35 5.24 0.44 -5.39
N TRP A 36 4.09 0.81 -5.97
CA TRP A 36 2.85 1.08 -5.25
C TRP A 36 1.63 0.60 -6.05
N THR A 37 0.64 0.01 -5.38
CA THR A 37 -0.70 -0.27 -5.92
C THR A 37 -1.77 0.39 -5.05
N SER A 38 -2.93 0.71 -5.63
CA SER A 38 -4.05 1.29 -4.89
C SER A 38 -5.36 0.59 -5.22
N VAL A 39 -6.17 0.37 -4.17
CA VAL A 39 -7.52 -0.16 -4.27
C VAL A 39 -8.50 0.90 -3.79
N LYS A 40 -9.52 1.18 -4.61
CA LYS A 40 -10.65 2.01 -4.21
C LYS A 40 -11.84 1.13 -3.88
N THR A 41 -12.19 1.07 -2.61
CA THR A 41 -13.37 0.33 -2.15
C THR A 41 -14.56 1.29 -2.02
N SER A 42 -15.66 0.99 -2.69
CA SER A 42 -16.93 1.72 -2.56
C SER A 42 -17.94 0.82 -1.85
N ILE A 43 -18.41 1.23 -0.68
CA ILE A 43 -19.51 0.53 0.01
C ILE A 43 -20.83 1.02 -0.60
N VAL A 44 -21.60 0.10 -1.17
CA VAL A 44 -22.97 0.37 -1.61
C VAL A 44 -23.93 -0.18 -0.56
N ASN A 45 -24.77 0.68 0.01
CA ASN A 45 -25.86 0.26 0.88
C ASN A 45 -27.13 0.04 0.05
N SER A 46 -27.13 -0.99 -0.79
CA SER A 46 -28.32 -1.43 -1.52
C SER A 46 -28.55 -2.90 -1.20
N ALA A 47 -29.68 -3.20 -0.56
CA ALA A 47 -30.20 -4.56 -0.51
C ALA A 47 -30.89 -4.88 -1.85
N PRO A 48 -30.84 -6.14 -2.35
CA PRO A 48 -31.63 -6.60 -3.49
C PRO A 48 -33.14 -6.47 -3.26
#